data_AF-A0A9X3C4L9-F1
#
_entry.id   AF-A0A9X3C4L9-F1
#
_cell.length_a   1.000
_cell.length_b   1.000
_cell.length_c   1.000
_cell.angle_alpha   90.00
_cell.angle_beta   90.00
_cell.angle_gamma   90.00
#
_symmetry.space_group_name_H-M   'P 1'
#
loop_
_entity.id
_entity.type
_entity.pdbx_description
1 polymer ?
#
loop_
_entity_poly.entity_id
_entity_poly.type
_entity_poly.pdbx_seq_one_letter_code
_entity_poly.pdbx_strand_id
1 'polypeptide(L)' 'MKNILLHPKHKRKIAEDFGVSKQTVDMSLSYVFNSCNAKKIRLIAKILLIQEAEKIDDESAISQ' A
#
# COMPACT_ATOMS: atom_id res chain seq x y z
N MET A 1 -6.69 -5.33 -13.53
CA MET A 1 -5.89 -5.87 -12.40
C MET A 1 -5.94 -4.87 -11.25
N LYS A 2 -6.18 -5.31 -10.00
CA LYS A 2 -6.16 -4.41 -8.84
C LYS A 2 -4.71 -4.16 -8.42
N ASN A 3 -4.05 -3.17 -9.02
CA ASN A 3 -2.70 -2.80 -8.67
C ASN A 3 -2.72 -1.67 -7.63
N ILE A 4 -2.22 -1.93 -6.43
CA ILE A 4 -2.11 -0.91 -5.40
C ILE A 4 -0.81 -0.11 -5.65
N LEU A 5 -0.98 1.13 -6.11
CA LEU A 5 0.14 2.06 -6.25
C LEU A 5 0.51 2.60 -4.87
N LEU A 6 1.76 2.40 -4.49
CA LEU A 6 2.28 2.81 -3.19
C LEU A 6 3.66 3.45 -3.40
N HIS A 7 3.92 4.55 -2.69
CA HIS A 7 5.21 5.24 -2.82
C HIS A 7 6.38 4.30 -2.48
N PRO A 8 7.52 4.35 -3.21
CA PRO A 8 8.66 3.45 -3.00
C PRO A 8 9.19 3.41 -1.55
N LYS A 9 9.11 4.53 -0.83
CA LYS A 9 9.51 4.61 0.59
C LYS A 9 8.68 3.66 1.47
N HIS A 10 7.37 3.60 1.27
CA HIS A 10 6.49 2.70 2.01
C HIS A 10 6.70 1.25 1.59
N LYS A 11 6.92 0.99 0.30
CA LYS A 11 7.23 -0.37 -0.19
C LYS A 11 8.50 -0.93 0.45
N ARG A 12 9.55 -0.11 0.59
CA ARG A 12 10.79 -0.49 1.27
C ARG A 12 10.55 -0.79 2.75
N LYS A 13 9.78 0.07 3.44
CA LYS A 13 9.43 -0.15 4.84
C LYS A 13 8.67 -1.47 5.05
N ILE A 14 7.67 -1.75 4.21
CA ILE A 14 6.93 -3.03 4.26
C ILE A 14 7.87 -4.22 4.02
N ALA A 15 8.82 -4.09 3.08
CA ALA A 15 9.78 -5.15 2.80
C ALA A 15 10.65 -5.46 4.03
N GLU A 16 11.12 -4.43 4.73
CA GLU A 16 11.86 -4.54 6.00
C GLU A 16 10.99 -5.16 7.10
N ASP A 17 9.77 -4.66 7.30
CA ASP A 17 8.83 -5.14 8.35
C ASP A 17 8.46 -6.62 8.18
N PHE A 18 8.41 -7.11 6.93
CA PHE A 18 8.09 -8.50 6.61
C PHE A 18 9.31 -9.39 6.37
N GLY A 19 10.53 -8.83 6.40
CA GLY A 19 11.76 -9.56 6.08
C GLY A 19 11.78 -10.13 4.66
N VAL A 20 11.18 -9.43 3.69
CA VAL A 20 11.07 -9.88 2.29
C VAL A 20 11.75 -8.91 1.33
N SER A 21 11.92 -9.32 0.07
CA SER A 21 12.43 -8.42 -0.97
C SER A 21 11.38 -7.38 -1.40
N LYS A 22 11.84 -6.24 -1.92
CA LYS A 22 10.98 -5.24 -2.56
C LYS A 22 10.15 -5.85 -3.71
N GLN A 23 10.73 -6.76 -4.49
CA GLN A 23 10.04 -7.44 -5.58
C GLN A 23 8.86 -8.28 -5.07
N THR A 24 9.01 -8.94 -3.91
CA THR A 24 7.93 -9.68 -3.25
C THR A 24 6.78 -8.76 -2.86
N VAL A 25 7.09 -7.54 -2.40
CA VAL A 25 6.08 -6.51 -2.09
C VAL A 25 5.39 -6.05 -3.38
N ASP A 26 6.14 -5.68 -4.42
CA ASP A 26 5.58 -5.23 -5.71
C ASP A 26 4.64 -6.28 -6.32
N MET A 27 5.05 -7.55 -6.26
CA MET A 27 4.28 -8.69 -6.74
C MET A 27 3.02 -8.98 -5.89
N SER A 28 3.09 -8.69 -4.59
CA SER A 28 1.94 -8.80 -3.69
C SER A 28 0.90 -7.70 -3.95
N LEU A 29 1.36 -6.49 -4.29
CA LEU A 29 0.53 -5.32 -4.60
C LEU A 29 -0.15 -5.41 -5.98
N SER A 30 0.47 -6.08 -6.95
CA SER A 30 -0.09 -6.29 -8.30
C SER A 30 -1.15 -7.41 -8.38
N TYR A 31 -1.58 -7.95 -7.23
CA TYR A 31 -2.64 -8.97 -7.09
C TYR A 31 -2.30 -10.36 -7.67
N VAL A 32 -1.01 -10.67 -7.88
CA VAL A 32 -0.60 -11.93 -8.53
C VAL A 32 -0.74 -13.14 -7.60
N PHE A 33 -0.63 -12.98 -6.28
CA PHE A 33 -0.60 -14.08 -5.32
C PHE A 33 -1.68 -13.98 -4.24
N ASN A 34 -2.31 -15.09 -3.85
CA ASN A 34 -3.33 -15.09 -2.79
C ASN A 34 -2.80 -15.59 -1.42
N SER A 35 -1.49 -15.47 -1.19
CA SER A 35 -0.83 -15.92 0.04
C SER A 35 -1.24 -15.06 1.25
N CYS A 36 -1.05 -15.62 2.45
CA CYS A 36 -1.30 -14.89 3.70
C CYS A 36 -0.46 -13.60 3.76
N ASN A 37 0.81 -13.67 3.37
CA ASN A 37 1.71 -12.50 3.32
C ASN A 37 1.23 -11.45 2.31
N ALA A 38 0.80 -11.86 1.11
CA ALA A 38 0.29 -10.92 0.12
C ALA A 38 -0.97 -10.19 0.61
N LYS A 39 -1.88 -10.90 1.30
CA LYS A 39 -3.07 -10.28 1.92
C LYS A 39 -2.69 -9.26 2.99
N LYS A 40 -1.74 -9.59 3.87
CA LYS A 40 -1.23 -8.68 4.91
C LYS A 40 -0.55 -7.45 4.31
N ILE A 41 0.32 -7.64 3.30
CA ILE A 41 0.98 -6.53 2.59
C ILE A 41 -0.03 -5.55 1.99
N ARG A 42 -1.09 -6.06 1.36
CA ARG A 42 -2.18 -5.21 0.81
C ARG A 42 -2.94 -4.47 1.89
N LEU A 43 -3.20 -5.12 3.02
CA LEU A 43 -3.88 -4.48 4.15
C LEU A 43 -3.05 -3.32 4.70
N ILE A 44 -1.74 -3.52 4.91
CA ILE A 44 -0.84 -2.45 5.35
C ILE A 44 -0.76 -1.33 4.31
N ALA A 45 -0.64 -1.67 3.02
CA ALA A 45 -0.63 -0.68 1.95
C ALA A 45 -1.92 0.16 1.93
N LYS A 46 -3.09 -0.46 2.15
CA LYS A 46 -4.37 0.24 2.29
C LYS A 46 -4.35 1.22 3.47
N ILE A 47 -3.88 0.79 4.64
CA ILE A 47 -3.82 1.64 5.84
C ILE A 47 -2.92 2.86 5.59
N LEU A 48 -1.75 2.66 4.99
CA LEU A 48 -0.82 3.75 4.68
C LEU A 48 -1.40 4.77 3.70
N LEU A 49 -2.14 4.30 2.70
CA LEU A 49 -2.82 5.19 1.76
C LEU A 49 -3.95 5.99 2.42
N ILE A 50 -4.69 5.38 3.33
CA ILE A 50 -5.72 6.07 4.13
C ILE A 50 -5.07 7.13 5.01
N GLN A 51 -4.00 6.79 5.73
CA GLN A 51 -3.25 7.75 6.55
C GLN A 51 -2.68 8.90 5.73
N GLU A 52 -2.26 8.64 4.49
CA GLU A 52 -1.80 9.71 3.60
C GLU A 52 -2.95 10.59 3.13
N ALA A 53 -4.11 10.00 2.83
CA ALA A 53 -5.32 10.73 2.47
C ALA A 53 -5.85 11.58 3.64
N GLU A 54 -5.78 11.07 4.87
CA GLU A 54 -6.20 11.78 6.10
C GLU A 54 -5.34 13.01 6.42
N LYS A 55 -4.13 13.13 5.86
CA LYS A 55 -3.32 14.36 5.99
C LYS A 55 -3.85 15.52 5.14
N ILE A 56 -4.79 15.22 4.24
CA ILE A 56 -5.41 16.21 3.38
C ILE A 56 -6.63 16.75 4.14
N ASP A 57 -6.45 17.87 4.84
CA ASP A 57 -7.54 18.60 5.49
C ASP A 57 -8.28 19.43 4.42
N ASP A 58 -9.24 18.84 3.70
CA ASP A 58 -10.05 19.60 2.75
C ASP A 58 -11.53 19.16 2.73
N GLU A 59 -12.30 19.71 3.68
CA GLU A 59 -13.76 19.81 3.57
C GLU A 59 -14.18 20.84 2.48
N SER A 60 -13.25 21.65 1.96
CA SER A 60 -13.53 22.73 1.00
C SER A 60 -13.52 22.35 -0.48
N ALA A 61 -13.04 21.17 -0.86
CA ALA A 61 -12.78 20.86 -2.28
C ALA A 61 -13.94 20.21 -3.05
N ILE A 62 -15.08 19.89 -2.41
CA ILE A 62 -16.20 19.16 -3.05
C ILE A 62 -17.42 20.08 -3.32
N SER A 63 -17.35 21.37 -2.99
CA SER A 63 -18.40 22.35 -3.35
C SER A 63 -17.93 23.32 -4.44
N GLN A 64 -17.64 22.81 -5.65
CA GLN A 64 -17.63 23.60 -6.89
C GLN A 64 -18.22 22.79 -8.04
#